data_AF-E3NB35-F1
#
_entry.id   AF-E3NB35-F1
#
_cell.length_a   1.000
_cell.length_b   1.000
_cell.length_c   1.000
_cell.angle_alpha   90.00
_cell.angle_beta   90.00
_cell.angle_gamma   90.00
#
_symmetry.space_group_name_H-M   'P 1'
#
loop_
_entity.id
_entity.type
_entity.pdbx_description
1 polymer ?
#
loop_
_entity_poly.entity_id
_entity_poly.type
_entity_poly.pdbx_seq_one_letter_code
_entity_poly.pdbx_strand_id
1 'polypeptide(L)'
;MTSSFAGGTTFFFHQGVSSNKTFVLNSRSRSGLEMVHNLPSCFKLSPPAGIVYPPINIKVTFTPRPIVRNVENEPLFIKFTDKNTPISSTNPITYHLVVLDSKNKPPPPPRSSQSKEVKKQMPQKKIQDKVFDALDCKVCLQPFSEELHEKVPRILTACGHTICDDCASTILRLSLDQKIACPFDRKLTDGPVSALLKNFAILDIVRERAQSSSAIYCDEPANPCFENSRHEATCYCLSCKADFCESCFTSTHSSKIFSGHRQVSIDENPFELPSCPIHPDNIAEFVCKQENCPAVGTSFCKACQPIAHNKHAYKSQEEEMDRNHKVLTKLHKDLKRAEAFATSKLEEAMNCERSFDPSNQCLLDAKNTVTTYFDDLKKGALKKMDSFYENKKKKFDKEMSSIENDLIAITETKHDVEKALKNKKFLYDNSKKLIGKAEEQRSVVVGRDADFTAFSFPSLYEIICEDKNQVPKTTPAPSNHFFKGLLTSSIPRYLGEKKK
;
A
#
# COMPACT_ATOMS: atom_id res chain seq x y z
N MET A 1 -26.75 -0.69 -13.47
CA MET A 1 -26.53 0.16 -12.28
C MET A 1 -25.16 0.78 -12.41
N THR A 2 -25.07 2.10 -12.39
CA THR A 2 -23.82 2.87 -12.43
C THR A 2 -23.68 3.60 -11.10
N SER A 3 -22.79 3.13 -10.23
CA SER A 3 -22.40 3.86 -9.03
C SER A 3 -21.30 4.87 -9.37
N SER A 4 -21.49 6.12 -8.94
CA SER A 4 -20.44 7.14 -9.02
C SER A 4 -19.79 7.27 -7.65
N PHE A 5 -18.52 6.89 -7.56
CA PHE A 5 -17.62 7.26 -6.48
C PHE A 5 -16.34 7.83 -7.12
N ALA A 6 -15.87 8.94 -6.58
CA ALA A 6 -14.72 9.75 -6.99
C ALA A 6 -13.83 9.25 -8.16
N GLY A 7 -13.90 9.94 -9.30
CA GLY A 7 -12.82 9.98 -10.30
C GLY A 7 -13.10 9.40 -11.69
N GLY A 8 -14.11 8.54 -11.86
CA GLY A 8 -14.42 7.96 -13.18
C GLY A 8 -15.71 7.14 -13.21
N THR A 9 -16.19 6.80 -14.42
CA THR A 9 -17.37 5.94 -14.61
C THR A 9 -16.97 4.51 -14.91
N THR A 10 -17.42 3.54 -14.09
CA THR A 10 -16.99 2.13 -14.22
C THR A 10 -18.02 1.25 -14.94
N PHE A 11 -17.54 0.41 -15.87
CA PHE A 11 -18.32 -0.54 -16.66
C PHE A 11 -17.94 -2.00 -16.36
N PHE A 12 -18.92 -2.78 -15.92
CA PHE A 12 -18.74 -4.20 -15.59
C PHE A 12 -19.14 -5.14 -16.75
N PHE A 13 -18.26 -6.05 -17.11
CA PHE A 13 -18.43 -7.13 -18.09
C PHE A 13 -18.25 -8.48 -17.39
N HIS A 14 -18.77 -9.57 -17.95
CA HIS A 14 -18.67 -10.92 -17.36
C HIS A 14 -17.88 -11.87 -18.26
N GLN A 15 -16.90 -12.57 -17.68
CA GLN A 15 -16.08 -13.53 -18.41
C GLN A 15 -16.94 -14.68 -18.93
N GLY A 16 -16.82 -14.96 -20.23
CA GLY A 16 -17.63 -15.97 -20.92
C GLY A 16 -18.94 -15.44 -21.54
N VAL A 17 -19.33 -14.18 -21.30
CA VAL A 17 -20.54 -13.58 -21.90
C VAL A 17 -20.19 -12.44 -22.84
N SER A 18 -20.43 -12.62 -24.14
CA SER A 18 -20.32 -11.53 -25.12
C SER A 18 -21.37 -10.47 -24.83
N SER A 19 -20.95 -9.21 -24.73
CA SER A 19 -21.81 -8.11 -24.32
C SER A 19 -21.33 -6.78 -24.89
N ASN A 20 -22.23 -5.80 -24.97
CA ASN A 20 -21.89 -4.45 -25.38
C ASN A 20 -22.43 -3.43 -24.36
N LYS A 21 -21.80 -2.26 -24.33
CA LYS A 21 -22.25 -1.08 -23.61
C LYS A 21 -22.03 0.14 -24.48
N THR A 22 -22.99 1.05 -24.48
CA THR A 22 -22.89 2.33 -25.17
C THR A 22 -23.03 3.44 -24.15
N PHE A 23 -22.19 4.46 -24.23
CA PHE A 23 -22.30 5.66 -23.41
C PHE A 23 -22.16 6.91 -24.27
N VAL A 24 -22.81 8.00 -23.85
CA VAL A 24 -22.72 9.30 -24.51
C VAL A 24 -21.58 10.08 -23.85
N LEU A 25 -20.56 10.43 -24.63
CA LEU A 25 -19.54 11.39 -24.21
C LEU A 25 -20.05 12.80 -24.51
N ASN A 26 -20.34 13.55 -23.45
CA ASN A 26 -20.76 14.96 -23.53
C ASN A 26 -19.61 15.86 -23.06
N SER A 27 -19.21 16.83 -23.89
CA SER A 27 -18.22 17.85 -23.54
C SER A 27 -18.50 19.15 -24.29
N ARG A 28 -17.97 20.27 -23.79
CA ARG A 28 -18.05 21.59 -24.43
C ARG A 28 -16.85 21.91 -25.32
N SER A 29 -15.88 21.00 -25.43
CA SER A 29 -14.69 21.18 -26.29
C SER A 29 -15.08 21.30 -27.76
N ARG A 30 -14.59 22.36 -28.42
CA ARG A 30 -14.77 22.59 -29.87
C ARG A 30 -13.59 22.05 -30.70
N SER A 31 -12.46 21.73 -30.06
CA SER A 31 -11.22 21.22 -30.67
C SER A 31 -11.23 19.71 -30.93
N GLY A 32 -12.19 18.99 -30.35
CA GLY A 32 -12.21 17.53 -30.33
C GLY A 32 -11.36 16.97 -29.17
N LEU A 33 -11.74 15.78 -28.71
CA LEU A 33 -11.05 15.07 -27.62
C LEU A 33 -10.29 13.88 -28.19
N GLU A 34 -9.06 13.67 -27.71
CA GLU A 34 -8.28 12.47 -28.01
C GLU A 34 -8.70 11.31 -27.11
N MET A 35 -9.11 10.20 -27.72
CA MET A 35 -9.48 8.96 -27.03
C MET A 35 -8.28 7.99 -26.96
N VAL A 36 -7.81 7.72 -25.73
CA VAL A 36 -6.70 6.81 -25.44
C VAL A 36 -7.18 5.67 -24.54
N HIS A 37 -6.73 4.43 -24.79
CA HIS A 37 -7.14 3.26 -23.99
C HIS A 37 -6.04 2.19 -23.88
N ASN A 38 -6.12 1.35 -22.84
CA ASN A 38 -5.29 0.15 -22.66
C ASN A 38 -6.06 -1.17 -22.89
N LEU A 39 -7.27 -1.12 -23.46
CA LEU A 39 -8.14 -2.30 -23.63
C LEU A 39 -7.50 -3.42 -24.48
N PRO A 40 -7.51 -4.69 -24.01
CA PRO A 40 -7.04 -5.84 -24.78
C PRO A 40 -7.90 -6.15 -26.02
N SER A 41 -7.38 -6.98 -26.93
CA SER A 41 -8.01 -7.36 -28.20
C SER A 41 -9.36 -8.11 -28.11
N CYS A 42 -9.79 -8.50 -26.91
CA CYS A 42 -11.15 -8.99 -26.63
C CYS A 42 -12.20 -7.87 -26.54
N PHE A 43 -11.77 -6.60 -26.52
CA PHE A 43 -12.62 -5.43 -26.63
C PHE A 43 -12.52 -4.78 -28.01
N LYS A 44 -13.63 -4.18 -28.46
CA LYS A 44 -13.68 -3.29 -29.63
C LYS A 44 -14.41 -2.00 -29.28
N LEU A 45 -13.85 -0.87 -29.68
CA LEU A 45 -14.49 0.44 -29.61
C LEU A 45 -15.08 0.84 -30.96
N SER A 46 -16.21 1.52 -30.92
CA SER A 46 -16.81 2.21 -32.08
C SER A 46 -17.29 3.60 -31.62
N PRO A 47 -16.75 4.70 -32.16
CA PRO A 47 -15.60 4.78 -33.10
C PRO A 47 -14.31 4.19 -32.49
N PRO A 48 -13.29 3.87 -33.32
CA PRO A 48 -11.97 3.45 -32.84
C PRO A 48 -11.21 4.60 -32.16
N ALA A 49 -10.10 4.28 -31.47
CA ALA A 49 -9.22 5.27 -30.83
C ALA A 49 -8.73 6.34 -31.82
N GLY A 50 -8.66 7.60 -31.35
CA GLY A 50 -8.39 8.76 -32.20
C GLY A 50 -9.09 10.02 -31.69
N ILE A 51 -9.20 11.04 -32.54
CA ILE A 51 -9.91 12.29 -32.22
C ILE A 51 -11.42 12.07 -32.40
N VAL A 52 -12.19 12.39 -31.37
CA VAL A 52 -13.67 12.31 -31.36
C VAL A 52 -14.28 13.68 -31.04
N TYR A 53 -15.47 13.95 -31.59
CA TYR A 53 -16.16 15.24 -31.44
C TYR A 53 -17.48 15.06 -30.67
N PRO A 54 -17.56 15.47 -29.39
CA PRO A 54 -18.78 15.40 -28.59
C PRO A 54 -19.90 16.33 -29.10
N PRO A 55 -21.19 16.00 -28.86
CA PRO A 55 -21.68 14.80 -28.19
C PRO A 55 -21.59 13.56 -29.10
N ILE A 56 -20.99 12.47 -28.59
CA ILE A 56 -20.77 11.26 -29.39
C ILE A 56 -21.07 9.98 -28.59
N ASN A 57 -21.67 9.01 -29.26
CA ASN A 57 -21.91 7.68 -28.70
C ASN A 57 -20.66 6.81 -28.85
N ILE A 58 -20.08 6.37 -27.73
CA ILE A 58 -18.98 5.41 -27.70
C ILE A 58 -19.56 4.04 -27.34
N LYS A 59 -19.44 3.07 -28.25
CA LYS A 59 -19.84 1.67 -28.04
C LYS A 59 -18.63 0.81 -27.75
N VAL A 60 -18.60 0.21 -26.56
CA VAL A 60 -17.66 -0.83 -26.14
C VAL A 60 -18.30 -2.19 -26.36
N THR A 61 -17.65 -3.07 -27.12
CA THR A 61 -18.08 -4.46 -27.32
C THR A 61 -17.02 -5.40 -26.75
N PHE A 62 -17.44 -6.33 -25.89
CA PHE A 62 -16.59 -7.37 -25.31
C PHE A 62 -16.95 -8.73 -25.92
N THR A 63 -15.94 -9.41 -26.47
CA THR A 63 -16.05 -10.77 -27.01
C THR A 63 -15.10 -11.70 -26.26
N PRO A 64 -15.58 -12.64 -25.43
CA PRO A 64 -14.75 -13.62 -24.75
C PRO A 64 -13.94 -14.44 -25.75
N ARG A 65 -12.63 -14.56 -25.50
CA ARG A 65 -11.73 -15.49 -26.20
C ARG A 65 -11.20 -16.51 -25.22
N PRO A 66 -10.86 -17.75 -25.66
CA PRO A 66 -10.15 -18.69 -24.81
C PRO A 66 -8.84 -18.06 -24.30
N ILE A 67 -8.55 -18.29 -23.03
CA ILE A 67 -7.69 -17.44 -22.20
C ILE A 67 -6.22 -17.58 -22.59
N VAL A 68 -5.63 -16.53 -23.16
CA VAL A 68 -4.21 -16.24 -22.95
C VAL A 68 -4.12 -15.59 -21.57
N ARG A 69 -3.47 -16.27 -20.62
CA ARG A 69 -3.22 -15.72 -19.28
C ARG A 69 -2.22 -14.56 -19.39
N ASN A 70 -2.25 -13.67 -18.40
CA ASN A 70 -1.44 -12.45 -18.28
C ASN A 70 -1.96 -11.31 -19.17
N VAL A 71 -3.03 -10.66 -18.70
CA VAL A 71 -3.00 -9.19 -18.62
C VAL A 71 -2.66 -8.90 -17.17
N GLU A 72 -1.68 -8.03 -16.93
CA GLU A 72 -1.29 -7.59 -15.59
C GLU A 72 -2.47 -6.91 -14.88
N ASN A 73 -2.42 -6.73 -13.56
CA ASN A 73 -3.49 -6.12 -12.76
C ASN A 73 -3.69 -4.61 -13.01
N GLU A 74 -3.31 -4.11 -14.19
CA GLU A 74 -3.53 -2.76 -14.64
C GLU A 74 -5.03 -2.49 -14.86
N PRO A 75 -5.60 -1.43 -14.26
CA PRO A 75 -7.01 -1.11 -14.43
C PRO A 75 -7.30 -0.74 -15.88
N LEU A 76 -8.23 -1.45 -16.51
CA LEU A 76 -8.64 -1.14 -17.89
C LEU A 76 -9.36 0.21 -17.92
N PHE A 77 -9.00 1.07 -18.88
CA PHE A 77 -9.54 2.41 -19.01
C PHE A 77 -9.75 2.86 -20.46
N ILE A 78 -10.64 3.84 -20.62
CA ILE A 78 -10.75 4.75 -21.77
C ILE A 78 -10.66 6.18 -21.22
N LYS A 79 -9.72 6.97 -21.72
CA LYS A 79 -9.46 8.36 -21.31
C LYS A 79 -9.71 9.31 -22.47
N PHE A 80 -10.28 10.48 -22.17
CA PHE A 80 -10.49 11.57 -23.12
C PHE A 80 -9.79 12.85 -22.63
N THR A 81 -8.92 13.40 -23.49
CA THR A 81 -8.12 14.62 -23.22
C THR A 81 -8.29 15.64 -24.34
N ASP A 82 -8.36 16.94 -24.00
CA ASP A 82 -8.39 18.01 -25.00
C ASP A 82 -6.96 18.35 -25.45
N LYS A 83 -6.72 18.35 -26.77
CA LYS A 83 -5.37 18.52 -27.34
C LYS A 83 -4.78 19.92 -27.14
N ASN A 84 -5.62 20.92 -26.87
CA ASN A 84 -5.22 22.33 -26.93
C ASN A 84 -5.02 22.99 -25.56
N THR A 85 -5.09 22.24 -24.47
CA THR A 85 -4.97 22.76 -23.09
C THR A 85 -3.68 22.26 -22.41
N PRO A 86 -2.93 23.13 -21.72
CA PRO A 86 -1.71 22.73 -21.00
C PRO A 86 -1.96 21.62 -19.97
N ILE A 87 -1.00 20.69 -19.88
CA ILE A 87 -1.03 19.46 -19.06
C ILE A 87 -1.37 19.72 -17.57
N SER A 88 -1.13 20.94 -17.08
CA SER A 88 -1.36 21.35 -15.69
C SER A 88 -2.83 21.62 -15.31
N SER A 89 -3.80 21.61 -16.23
CA SER A 89 -5.17 22.06 -15.92
C SER A 89 -6.32 21.19 -16.43
N THR A 90 -6.05 20.09 -17.14
CA THR A 90 -7.10 19.18 -17.63
C THR A 90 -7.34 18.00 -16.67
N ASN A 91 -8.54 17.91 -16.09
CA ASN A 91 -9.02 16.65 -15.53
C ASN A 91 -9.50 15.75 -16.69
N PRO A 92 -8.81 14.63 -17.01
CA PRO A 92 -9.21 13.77 -18.12
C PRO A 92 -10.49 13.01 -17.80
N ILE A 93 -11.46 12.98 -18.73
CA ILE A 93 -12.67 12.19 -18.55
C ILE A 93 -12.28 10.71 -18.68
N THR A 94 -12.35 9.98 -17.57
CA THR A 94 -11.88 8.58 -17.49
C THR A 94 -13.04 7.62 -17.23
N TYR A 95 -13.12 6.58 -18.05
CA TYR A 95 -14.02 5.45 -17.88
C TYR A 95 -13.20 4.20 -17.56
N HIS A 96 -13.56 3.48 -16.50
CA HIS A 96 -12.89 2.24 -16.09
C HIS A 96 -13.69 1.02 -16.53
N LEU A 97 -13.02 -0.08 -16.84
CA LEU A 97 -13.65 -1.34 -17.26
C LEU A 97 -13.19 -2.47 -16.34
N VAL A 98 -14.13 -3.31 -15.91
CA VAL A 98 -13.88 -4.45 -15.03
C VAL A 98 -14.51 -5.70 -15.63
N VAL A 99 -13.75 -6.78 -15.73
CA VAL A 99 -14.24 -8.10 -16.15
C VAL A 99 -14.36 -9.00 -14.92
N LEU A 100 -15.56 -9.55 -14.69
CA LEU A 100 -15.88 -10.39 -13.54
C LEU A 100 -15.87 -11.87 -13.95
N ASP A 101 -15.07 -12.69 -13.26
CA ASP A 101 -14.98 -14.13 -13.53
C ASP A 101 -16.21 -14.90 -13.03
N SER A 102 -16.81 -15.68 -13.92
CA SER A 102 -18.06 -16.44 -13.69
C SER A 102 -17.92 -17.65 -12.76
N LYS A 103 -16.85 -17.75 -11.95
CA LYS A 103 -16.60 -18.88 -11.03
C LYS A 103 -17.11 -18.68 -9.60
N ASN A 104 -17.57 -17.48 -9.23
CA ASN A 104 -18.22 -17.22 -7.94
C ASN A 104 -19.72 -16.93 -8.15
N LYS A 105 -20.53 -17.99 -8.28
CA LYS A 105 -21.99 -17.93 -8.17
C LYS A 105 -22.40 -18.49 -6.79
N PRO A 106 -23.00 -17.69 -5.89
CA PRO A 106 -23.58 -18.22 -4.66
C PRO A 106 -24.77 -19.16 -5.00
N PRO A 107 -25.03 -20.20 -4.19
CA PRO A 107 -26.25 -20.98 -4.33
C PRO A 107 -27.49 -20.10 -4.05
N PRO A 108 -28.67 -20.42 -4.65
CA PRO A 108 -29.89 -19.67 -4.40
C PRO A 108 -30.36 -19.86 -2.94
N PRO A 109 -30.97 -18.83 -2.33
CA PRO A 109 -31.37 -18.90 -0.92
C PRO A 109 -32.60 -19.79 -0.71
N PRO A 110 -32.71 -20.49 0.44
CA PRO A 110 -33.97 -21.06 0.90
C PRO A 110 -35.00 -19.94 1.13
N ARG A 111 -36.29 -20.22 0.89
CA ARG A 111 -37.40 -19.29 1.19
C ARG A 111 -37.62 -19.17 2.71
N SER A 112 -37.88 -17.94 3.17
CA SER A 112 -38.68 -17.55 4.36
C SER A 112 -38.30 -18.21 5.71
N SER A 113 -37.98 -17.51 6.82
CA SER A 113 -37.92 -16.08 7.17
C SER A 113 -36.94 -15.93 8.38
N GLN A 114 -36.65 -14.79 9.01
CA GLN A 114 -37.14 -13.41 8.97
C GLN A 114 -35.95 -12.41 8.87
N SER A 115 -36.24 -11.11 8.90
CA SER A 115 -35.28 -10.00 8.80
C SER A 115 -34.51 -9.69 10.08
N LYS A 116 -33.17 -9.65 9.99
CA LYS A 116 -32.32 -8.61 10.63
C LYS A 116 -31.17 -8.26 9.68
N GLU A 117 -30.98 -6.97 9.38
CA GLU A 117 -29.87 -6.49 8.56
C GLU A 117 -28.55 -6.54 9.35
N VAL A 118 -27.50 -7.12 8.75
CA VAL A 118 -26.12 -6.98 9.25
C VAL A 118 -25.29 -6.24 8.21
N LYS A 119 -25.01 -4.97 8.46
CA LYS A 119 -24.09 -4.16 7.64
C LYS A 119 -22.66 -4.60 7.91
N LYS A 120 -22.06 -5.29 6.95
CA LYS A 120 -20.68 -5.79 7.03
C LYS A 120 -19.70 -4.63 6.83
N GLN A 121 -18.92 -4.27 7.86
CA GLN A 121 -17.78 -3.36 7.74
C GLN A 121 -16.46 -4.12 7.63
N MET A 122 -15.48 -3.48 7.00
CA MET A 122 -14.08 -3.91 6.93
C MET A 122 -13.38 -3.70 8.30
N PRO A 123 -12.25 -4.38 8.59
CA PRO A 123 -11.60 -4.29 9.90
C PRO A 123 -11.17 -2.85 10.20
N GLN A 124 -11.75 -2.27 11.26
CA GLN A 124 -11.44 -0.92 11.69
C GLN A 124 -10.07 -0.87 12.36
N LYS A 125 -9.17 -0.02 11.86
CA LYS A 125 -8.00 0.41 12.63
C LYS A 125 -8.48 1.17 13.87
N LYS A 126 -8.14 0.65 15.06
CA LYS A 126 -8.13 1.30 16.37
C LYS A 126 -9.23 2.34 16.63
N ILE A 127 -10.31 1.91 17.29
CA ILE A 127 -11.19 2.77 18.10
C ILE A 127 -11.18 2.28 19.55
N GLN A 128 -10.00 2.20 20.17
CA GLN A 128 -9.87 2.01 21.63
C GLN A 128 -9.60 3.33 22.38
N ASP A 129 -9.34 4.42 21.67
CA ASP A 129 -8.94 5.71 22.25
C ASP A 129 -10.12 6.70 22.46
N LYS A 130 -11.38 6.27 22.36
CA LYS A 130 -12.57 7.16 22.41
C LYS A 130 -13.53 6.98 23.60
N VAL A 131 -13.18 6.16 24.59
CA VAL A 131 -13.97 5.99 25.85
C VAL A 131 -13.21 6.50 27.09
N PHE A 132 -11.95 6.93 26.93
CA PHE A 132 -11.22 7.65 27.97
C PHE A 132 -11.69 9.11 28.11
N ASP A 133 -12.18 9.70 27.02
CA ASP A 133 -12.43 11.13 26.88
C ASP A 133 -13.59 11.72 27.75
N ALA A 134 -14.34 10.91 28.51
CA ALA A 134 -15.51 11.41 29.27
C ALA A 134 -15.21 11.81 30.74
N LEU A 135 -14.16 11.25 31.35
CA LEU A 135 -13.81 11.49 32.77
C LEU A 135 -12.42 12.12 32.94
N ASP A 136 -11.90 12.70 31.86
CA ASP A 136 -10.62 13.41 31.85
C ASP A 136 -10.83 14.91 31.99
N CYS A 137 -9.94 15.56 32.74
CA CYS A 137 -9.86 17.01 32.80
C CYS A 137 -9.50 17.57 31.42
N LYS A 138 -10.43 18.30 30.79
CA LYS A 138 -10.28 18.85 29.42
C LYS A 138 -9.22 19.95 29.26
N VAL A 139 -8.44 20.23 30.30
CA VAL A 139 -7.31 21.18 30.31
C VAL A 139 -5.97 20.44 30.25
N CYS A 140 -5.75 19.46 31.12
CA CYS A 140 -4.50 18.69 31.17
C CYS A 140 -4.59 17.29 30.55
N LEU A 141 -5.79 16.86 30.13
CA LEU A 141 -6.08 15.53 29.56
C LEU A 141 -5.62 14.40 30.48
N GLN A 142 -5.91 14.53 31.78
CA GLN A 142 -5.64 13.53 32.81
C GLN A 142 -6.95 13.10 33.49
N PRO A 143 -7.08 11.83 33.88
CA PRO A 143 -8.29 11.32 34.51
C PRO A 143 -8.56 11.99 35.86
N PHE A 144 -9.83 12.23 36.15
CA PHE A 144 -10.26 12.65 37.49
C PHE A 144 -10.10 11.50 38.51
N SER A 145 -9.79 11.85 39.76
CA SER A 145 -9.63 10.91 40.86
C SER A 145 -10.19 11.48 42.17
N GLU A 146 -10.73 10.62 43.03
CA GLU A 146 -11.10 10.96 44.41
C GLU A 146 -9.88 10.91 45.36
N GLU A 147 -8.91 10.04 45.03
CA GLU A 147 -7.74 9.70 45.86
C GLU A 147 -6.61 10.72 45.69
N LEU A 148 -6.34 11.14 44.45
CA LEU A 148 -5.31 12.14 44.13
C LEU A 148 -5.91 13.54 44.21
N HIS A 149 -5.58 14.30 45.27
CA HIS A 149 -6.09 15.65 45.52
C HIS A 149 -6.01 16.58 44.29
N GLU A 150 -4.86 16.59 43.62
CA GLU A 150 -4.58 17.35 42.39
C GLU A 150 -5.53 17.03 41.22
N LYS A 151 -6.08 15.82 41.19
CA LYS A 151 -6.97 15.32 40.13
C LYS A 151 -8.44 15.30 40.57
N VAL A 152 -8.78 15.88 41.72
CA VAL A 152 -10.18 16.07 42.15
C VAL A 152 -10.89 17.04 41.18
N PRO A 153 -12.06 16.69 40.62
CA PRO A 153 -12.84 17.58 39.77
C PRO A 153 -13.46 18.71 40.59
N ARG A 154 -13.15 19.96 40.24
CA ARG A 154 -13.66 21.20 40.83
C ARG A 154 -14.58 21.93 39.86
N ILE A 155 -15.74 22.38 40.35
CA ILE A 155 -16.71 23.17 39.58
C ILE A 155 -16.37 24.66 39.69
N LEU A 156 -16.19 25.32 38.55
CA LEU A 156 -16.08 26.78 38.46
C LEU A 156 -17.48 27.40 38.61
N THR A 157 -17.78 27.95 39.78
CA THR A 157 -19.15 28.37 40.16
C THR A 157 -19.74 29.45 39.26
N ALA A 158 -18.91 30.25 38.57
CA ALA A 158 -19.38 31.27 37.62
C ALA A 158 -19.90 30.71 36.28
N CYS A 159 -19.62 29.44 35.96
CA CYS A 159 -19.98 28.85 34.66
C CYS A 159 -20.43 27.38 34.67
N GLY A 160 -20.21 26.64 35.75
CA GLY A 160 -20.53 25.20 35.86
C GLY A 160 -19.50 24.26 35.20
N HIS A 161 -18.52 24.78 34.44
CA HIS A 161 -17.47 23.96 33.88
C HIS A 161 -16.61 23.31 34.98
N THR A 162 -16.18 22.08 34.74
CA THR A 162 -15.36 21.31 35.68
C THR A 162 -13.93 21.15 35.16
N ILE A 163 -12.95 21.41 36.01
CA ILE A 163 -11.51 21.20 35.77
C ILE A 163 -10.89 20.53 37.00
N CYS A 164 -9.71 19.93 36.91
CA CYS A 164 -9.06 19.35 38.08
C CYS A 164 -8.46 20.43 38.99
N ASP A 165 -8.30 20.11 40.28
CA ASP A 165 -7.74 20.98 41.30
C ASP A 165 -6.40 21.61 40.91
N ASP A 166 -5.48 20.81 40.35
CA ASP A 166 -4.18 21.24 39.83
C ASP A 166 -4.28 22.24 38.67
N CYS A 167 -5.25 22.05 37.75
CA CYS A 167 -5.52 23.03 36.69
C CYS A 167 -6.09 24.33 37.25
N ALA A 168 -7.02 24.25 38.21
CA ALA A 168 -7.57 25.42 38.90
C ALA A 168 -6.47 26.19 39.65
N SER A 169 -5.58 25.47 40.34
CA SER A 169 -4.44 26.01 41.09
C SER A 169 -3.40 26.66 40.18
N THR A 170 -3.12 26.03 39.04
CA THR A 170 -2.22 26.58 38.01
C THR A 170 -2.79 27.86 37.39
N ILE A 171 -4.08 27.88 37.04
CA ILE A 171 -4.73 29.09 36.49
C ILE A 171 -4.77 30.22 37.53
N LEU A 172 -5.12 29.92 38.78
CA LEU A 172 -5.14 30.91 39.87
C LEU A 172 -3.75 31.54 40.09
N ARG A 173 -2.69 30.71 40.13
CA ARG A 173 -1.29 31.16 40.30
C ARG A 173 -0.81 32.05 39.15
N LEU A 174 -1.32 31.83 37.94
CA LEU A 174 -0.97 32.62 36.74
C LEU A 174 -1.83 33.89 36.58
N SER A 175 -2.84 34.09 37.42
CA SER A 175 -3.77 35.22 37.35
C SER A 175 -3.30 36.40 38.20
N LEU A 176 -3.10 37.56 37.56
CA LEU A 176 -2.75 38.81 38.25
C LEU A 176 -3.87 39.24 39.22
N ASP A 177 -5.13 39.05 38.83
CA ASP A 177 -6.30 39.50 39.59
C ASP A 177 -6.70 38.53 40.72
N GLN A 178 -5.96 37.43 40.91
CA GLN A 178 -6.30 36.34 41.86
C GLN A 178 -7.69 35.73 41.62
N LYS A 179 -8.12 35.68 40.35
CA LYS A 179 -9.37 35.05 39.89
C LYS A 179 -9.10 33.92 38.91
N ILE A 180 -9.96 32.91 38.90
CA ILE A 180 -9.85 31.77 37.97
C ILE A 180 -10.67 32.07 36.72
N ALA A 181 -10.00 32.38 35.61
CA ALA A 181 -10.63 32.49 34.30
C ALA A 181 -10.89 31.08 33.73
N CYS A 182 -12.16 30.76 33.46
CA CYS A 182 -12.53 29.48 32.86
C CYS A 182 -11.86 29.28 31.49
N PRO A 183 -11.15 28.17 31.22
CA PRO A 183 -10.53 27.91 29.92
C PRO A 183 -11.51 27.81 28.74
N PHE A 184 -12.78 27.47 29.01
CA PHE A 184 -13.79 27.19 27.98
C PHE A 184 -14.63 28.42 27.61
N ASP A 185 -15.04 29.22 28.59
CA ASP A 185 -15.94 30.38 28.40
C ASP A 185 -15.44 31.69 29.03
N ARG A 186 -14.21 31.70 29.58
CA ARG A 186 -13.50 32.86 30.16
C ARG A 186 -14.22 33.58 31.30
N LYS A 187 -15.32 33.05 31.84
CA LYS A 187 -15.97 33.61 33.03
C LYS A 187 -15.03 33.51 34.23
N LEU A 188 -14.96 34.58 35.02
CA LEU A 188 -14.11 34.69 36.19
C LEU A 188 -14.82 34.08 37.40
N THR A 189 -14.16 33.13 38.05
CA THR A 189 -14.60 32.55 39.34
C THR A 189 -13.71 33.10 40.45
N ASP A 190 -14.34 33.57 41.52
CA ASP A 190 -13.70 34.16 42.69
C ASP A 190 -13.42 33.13 43.79
N GLY A 191 -12.32 33.32 44.54
CA GLY A 191 -11.96 32.54 45.71
C GLY A 191 -10.83 31.52 45.49
N PRO A 192 -10.29 30.94 46.59
CA PRO A 192 -9.24 29.94 46.51
C PRO A 192 -9.77 28.60 45.99
N VAL A 193 -8.91 27.81 45.34
CA VAL A 193 -9.28 26.50 44.75
C VAL A 193 -9.90 25.53 45.76
N SER A 194 -9.43 25.57 47.02
CA SER A 194 -9.97 24.77 48.11
C SER A 194 -11.46 25.04 48.40
N ALA A 195 -11.95 26.24 48.10
CA ALA A 195 -13.35 26.65 48.26
C ALA A 195 -14.23 26.28 47.05
N LEU A 196 -13.66 25.84 45.92
CA LEU A 196 -14.44 25.35 44.79
C LEU A 196 -15.12 24.02 45.13
N LEU A 197 -16.40 23.90 44.79
CA LEU A 197 -17.18 22.68 45.02
C LEU A 197 -16.58 21.50 44.26
N LYS A 198 -16.44 20.34 44.92
CA LYS A 198 -16.13 19.07 44.25
C LYS A 198 -17.30 18.67 43.36
N ASN A 199 -17.02 18.15 42.16
CA ASN A 199 -18.06 17.55 41.32
C ASN A 199 -18.32 16.11 41.75
N PHE A 200 -19.18 15.94 42.76
CA PHE A 200 -19.51 14.62 43.31
C PHE A 200 -20.12 13.67 42.26
N ALA A 201 -20.91 14.16 41.31
CA ALA A 201 -21.47 13.31 40.24
C ALA A 201 -20.38 12.68 39.37
N ILE A 202 -19.28 13.39 39.09
CA ILE A 202 -18.11 12.81 38.39
C ILE A 202 -17.36 11.83 39.30
N LEU A 203 -17.21 12.15 40.60
CA LEU A 203 -16.55 11.25 41.56
C LEU A 203 -17.32 9.94 41.77
N ASP A 204 -18.64 9.98 41.81
CA ASP A 204 -19.49 8.79 41.94
C ASP A 204 -19.33 7.87 40.71
N ILE A 205 -19.31 8.43 39.50
CA ILE A 205 -19.03 7.67 38.26
C ILE A 205 -17.60 7.10 38.26
N VAL A 206 -16.61 7.85 38.75
CA VAL A 206 -15.23 7.34 38.93
C VAL A 206 -15.21 6.18 39.93
N ARG A 207 -15.99 6.25 41.01
CA ARG A 207 -16.10 5.21 42.05
C ARG A 207 -16.79 3.94 41.53
N GLU A 208 -17.89 4.07 40.80
CA GLU A 208 -18.56 2.94 40.12
C GLU A 208 -17.60 2.25 39.12
N ARG A 209 -16.83 3.04 38.37
CA ARG A 209 -15.80 2.53 37.44
C ARG A 209 -14.64 1.83 38.15
N ALA A 210 -14.25 2.30 39.34
CA ALA A 210 -13.25 1.63 40.18
C ALA A 210 -13.78 0.31 40.77
N GLN A 211 -15.04 0.25 41.19
CA GLN A 211 -15.64 -0.98 41.73
C GLN A 211 -15.87 -2.06 40.66
N SER A 212 -16.24 -1.64 39.45
CA SER A 212 -16.35 -2.53 38.28
C SER A 212 -15.00 -2.98 37.69
N SER A 213 -13.87 -2.45 38.15
CA SER A 213 -12.53 -2.88 37.70
C SER A 213 -12.13 -4.31 38.11
N SER A 214 -12.91 -4.96 38.98
CA SER A 214 -12.77 -6.38 39.33
C SER A 214 -13.50 -7.32 38.35
N ALA A 215 -14.36 -6.79 37.47
CA ALA A 215 -15.02 -7.58 36.42
C ALA A 215 -14.15 -7.60 35.15
N ILE A 216 -13.86 -8.80 34.64
CA ILE A 216 -13.21 -8.93 33.32
C ILE A 216 -14.26 -8.63 32.25
N TYR A 217 -14.13 -7.45 31.64
CA TYR A 217 -14.95 -7.05 30.51
C TYR A 217 -14.51 -7.81 29.25
N CYS A 218 -15.43 -8.56 28.66
CA CYS A 218 -15.21 -9.39 27.48
C CYS A 218 -16.12 -8.91 26.34
N ASP A 219 -15.56 -8.64 25.16
CA ASP A 219 -16.35 -8.19 24.00
C ASP A 219 -17.22 -9.32 23.40
N GLU A 220 -16.78 -10.58 23.55
CA GLU A 220 -17.51 -11.79 23.15
C GLU A 220 -17.35 -12.88 24.23
N PRO A 221 -18.13 -12.82 25.35
CA PRO A 221 -18.07 -13.84 26.38
C PRO A 221 -18.66 -15.17 25.88
N ALA A 222 -18.06 -16.29 26.29
CA ALA A 222 -18.53 -17.63 25.97
C ALA A 222 -19.81 -17.95 26.77
N ASN A 223 -19.84 -17.59 28.05
CA ASN A 223 -21.01 -17.63 28.91
C ASN A 223 -21.28 -16.19 29.42
N PRO A 224 -22.32 -15.49 28.93
CA PRO A 224 -22.61 -14.12 29.36
C PRO A 224 -23.20 -14.09 30.78
N CYS A 225 -22.66 -13.23 31.64
CA CYS A 225 -23.22 -12.97 32.97
C CYS A 225 -24.64 -12.37 32.89
N PHE A 226 -25.52 -12.82 33.79
CA PHE A 226 -26.90 -12.36 33.95
C PHE A 226 -27.03 -10.84 34.14
N GLU A 227 -26.22 -10.25 35.01
CA GLU A 227 -26.23 -8.79 35.28
C GLU A 227 -25.65 -7.96 34.13
N ASN A 228 -24.73 -8.53 33.35
CA ASN A 228 -24.11 -7.84 32.22
C ASN A 228 -23.65 -8.82 31.14
N SER A 229 -24.27 -8.74 29.97
CA SER A 229 -23.95 -9.54 28.78
C SER A 229 -22.54 -9.35 28.21
N ARG A 230 -21.73 -8.45 28.79
CA ARG A 230 -20.31 -8.23 28.46
C ARG A 230 -19.33 -8.68 29.55
N HIS A 231 -19.79 -9.39 30.57
CA HIS A 231 -18.90 -10.10 31.50
C HIS A 231 -18.96 -11.60 31.21
N GLU A 232 -17.80 -12.28 31.28
CA GLU A 232 -17.75 -13.74 31.30
C GLU A 232 -18.25 -14.25 32.66
N ALA A 233 -19.21 -15.17 32.66
CA ALA A 233 -19.67 -15.83 33.87
C ALA A 233 -18.62 -16.83 34.37
N THR A 234 -18.41 -16.83 35.69
CA THR A 234 -17.46 -17.71 36.39
C THR A 234 -18.14 -18.63 37.40
N CYS A 235 -19.33 -18.23 37.87
CA CYS A 235 -20.12 -18.96 38.85
C CYS A 235 -21.60 -19.06 38.45
N TYR A 236 -22.26 -20.13 38.88
CA TYR A 236 -23.70 -20.34 38.73
C TYR A 236 -24.37 -20.31 40.10
N CYS A 237 -25.44 -19.52 40.24
CA CYS A 237 -26.22 -19.44 41.47
C CYS A 237 -27.31 -20.52 41.49
N LEU A 238 -27.18 -21.50 42.39
CA LEU A 238 -28.13 -22.62 42.53
C LEU A 238 -29.55 -22.16 42.90
N SER A 239 -29.68 -21.01 43.57
CA SER A 239 -30.96 -20.44 44.01
C SER A 239 -31.62 -19.56 42.95
N CYS A 240 -30.84 -18.71 42.26
CA CYS A 240 -31.36 -17.84 41.19
C CYS A 240 -31.51 -18.58 39.85
N LYS A 241 -30.87 -19.75 39.67
CA LYS A 241 -30.73 -20.47 38.40
C LYS A 241 -30.19 -19.57 37.27
N ALA A 242 -29.12 -18.85 37.57
CA ALA A 242 -28.53 -17.88 36.65
C ALA A 242 -27.00 -17.81 36.79
N ASP A 243 -26.34 -17.48 35.69
CA ASP A 243 -24.88 -17.37 35.55
C ASP A 243 -24.39 -15.97 35.93
N PHE A 244 -23.32 -15.87 36.72
CA PHE A 244 -22.74 -14.61 37.18
C PHE A 244 -21.22 -14.61 37.02
N CYS A 245 -20.61 -13.44 36.86
CA CYS A 245 -19.19 -13.28 37.19
C CYS A 245 -19.03 -13.02 38.69
N GLU A 246 -17.90 -13.39 39.28
CA GLU A 246 -17.67 -13.35 40.74
C GLU A 246 -18.01 -11.99 41.39
N SER A 247 -17.69 -10.89 40.71
CA SER A 247 -17.97 -9.52 41.19
C SER A 247 -19.45 -9.16 41.12
N CYS A 248 -20.14 -9.52 40.03
CA CYS A 248 -21.60 -9.37 39.93
C CYS A 248 -22.33 -10.27 40.93
N PHE A 249 -21.88 -11.51 41.14
CA PHE A 249 -22.44 -12.39 42.16
C PHE A 249 -22.30 -11.75 43.54
N THR A 250 -21.08 -11.37 43.94
CA THR A 250 -20.79 -10.78 45.25
C THR A 250 -21.59 -9.49 45.49
N SER A 251 -21.70 -8.64 44.47
CA SER A 251 -22.49 -7.39 44.54
C SER A 251 -23.98 -7.69 44.77
N THR A 252 -24.61 -8.47 43.88
CA THR A 252 -26.06 -8.76 43.93
C THR A 252 -26.44 -9.60 45.17
N HIS A 253 -25.58 -10.51 45.61
CA HIS A 253 -25.83 -11.41 46.74
C HIS A 253 -25.35 -10.88 48.11
N SER A 254 -24.78 -9.67 48.16
CA SER A 254 -24.39 -9.00 49.41
C SER A 254 -25.57 -8.65 50.34
N SER A 255 -26.77 -8.54 49.79
CA SER A 255 -27.99 -8.21 50.53
C SER A 255 -28.50 -9.36 51.39
N LYS A 256 -28.99 -9.07 52.61
CA LYS A 256 -29.53 -10.05 53.58
C LYS A 256 -30.62 -10.99 53.04
N ILE A 257 -31.27 -10.63 51.93
CA ILE A 257 -32.30 -11.43 51.26
C ILE A 257 -31.67 -12.57 50.44
N PHE A 258 -30.49 -12.32 49.86
CA PHE A 258 -29.83 -13.20 48.89
C PHE A 258 -28.51 -13.81 49.42
N SER A 259 -28.03 -13.36 50.58
CA SER A 259 -26.80 -13.84 51.22
C SER A 259 -26.84 -15.32 51.66
N GLY A 260 -28.00 -15.97 51.61
CA GLY A 260 -28.16 -17.41 51.81
C GLY A 260 -28.04 -18.24 50.53
N HIS A 261 -27.92 -17.61 49.36
CA HIS A 261 -27.77 -18.30 48.08
C HIS A 261 -26.37 -18.92 47.96
N ARG A 262 -26.30 -20.11 47.37
CA ARG A 262 -25.04 -20.84 47.14
C ARG A 262 -24.66 -20.84 45.67
N GLN A 263 -23.39 -20.58 45.38
CA GLN A 263 -22.80 -20.72 44.06
C GLN A 263 -21.98 -22.01 43.88
N VAL A 264 -21.83 -22.41 42.62
CA VAL A 264 -20.84 -23.39 42.11
C VAL A 264 -20.09 -22.75 40.93
N SER A 265 -19.01 -23.35 40.44
CA SER A 265 -18.38 -22.86 39.19
C SER A 265 -19.27 -23.17 37.98
N ILE A 266 -19.09 -22.44 36.87
CA ILE A 266 -19.79 -22.75 35.61
C ILE A 266 -19.44 -24.16 35.09
N ASP A 267 -18.21 -24.62 35.31
CA ASP A 267 -17.77 -25.98 34.93
C ASP A 267 -18.45 -27.09 35.77
N GLU A 268 -18.86 -26.77 36.99
CA GLU A 268 -19.60 -27.67 37.90
C GLU A 268 -21.13 -27.54 37.75
N ASN A 269 -21.62 -26.67 36.87
CA ASN A 269 -23.06 -26.48 36.65
C ASN A 269 -23.67 -27.77 36.06
N PRO A 270 -24.62 -28.44 36.74
CA PRO A 270 -25.19 -29.69 36.27
C PRO A 270 -25.95 -29.49 34.95
N PHE A 271 -25.45 -30.07 33.86
CA PHE A 271 -26.13 -30.03 32.57
C PHE A 271 -27.46 -30.78 32.62
N GLU A 272 -28.57 -30.05 32.68
CA GLU A 272 -29.91 -30.62 32.62
C GLU A 272 -30.22 -31.13 31.19
N LEU A 273 -30.52 -32.43 31.05
CA LEU A 273 -30.96 -33.01 29.77
C LEU A 273 -32.29 -32.38 29.34
N PRO A 274 -32.48 -32.08 28.04
CA PRO A 274 -33.72 -31.46 27.57
C PRO A 274 -34.93 -32.38 27.75
N SER A 275 -36.11 -31.80 27.98
CA SER A 275 -37.39 -32.51 27.95
C SER A 275 -37.67 -33.11 26.57
N CYS A 276 -38.39 -34.24 26.54
CA CYS A 276 -38.79 -34.88 25.30
C CYS A 276 -39.89 -34.07 24.58
N PRO A 277 -39.77 -33.81 23.26
CA PRO A 277 -40.77 -33.05 22.49
C PRO A 277 -42.19 -33.65 22.50
N ILE A 278 -42.32 -34.95 22.78
CA ILE A 278 -43.60 -35.69 22.84
C ILE A 278 -44.10 -35.84 24.29
N HIS A 279 -43.18 -35.83 25.26
CA HIS A 279 -43.47 -36.04 26.68
C HIS A 279 -42.70 -35.01 27.51
N PRO A 280 -43.23 -33.79 27.72
CA PRO A 280 -42.50 -32.70 28.38
C PRO A 280 -41.97 -33.04 29.78
N ASP A 281 -42.68 -33.88 30.52
CA ASP A 281 -42.32 -34.32 31.88
C ASP A 281 -41.20 -35.39 31.90
N ASN A 282 -40.78 -35.91 30.74
CA ASN A 282 -39.74 -36.95 30.63
C ASN A 282 -38.46 -36.39 29.97
N ILE A 283 -37.31 -36.67 30.57
CA ILE A 283 -35.99 -36.34 30.01
C ILE A 283 -35.69 -37.08 28.69
N ALA A 284 -35.04 -36.39 27.75
CA ALA A 284 -34.68 -36.92 26.44
C ALA A 284 -33.25 -37.50 26.43
N GLU A 285 -33.12 -38.72 27.00
CA GLU A 285 -31.84 -39.44 27.13
C GLU A 285 -31.18 -39.84 25.79
N PHE A 286 -31.93 -39.94 24.69
CA PHE A 286 -31.46 -40.55 23.43
C PHE A 286 -31.60 -39.62 22.22
N VAL A 287 -30.63 -39.66 21.29
CA VAL A 287 -30.69 -38.99 19.97
C VAL A 287 -30.98 -40.02 18.88
N CYS A 288 -31.99 -39.78 18.03
CA CYS A 288 -32.27 -40.68 16.92
C CYS A 288 -31.28 -40.48 15.76
N LYS A 289 -30.76 -41.57 15.21
CA LYS A 289 -29.78 -41.62 14.11
C LYS A 289 -30.29 -42.36 12.86
N GLN A 290 -31.58 -42.70 12.84
CA GLN A 290 -32.21 -43.40 11.72
C GLN A 290 -32.53 -42.45 10.57
N GLU A 291 -31.89 -42.60 9.41
CA GLU A 291 -32.03 -41.66 8.28
C GLU A 291 -33.48 -41.47 7.79
N ASN A 292 -34.29 -42.54 7.83
CA ASN A 292 -35.70 -42.52 7.41
C ASN A 292 -36.68 -42.11 8.52
N CYS A 293 -36.21 -41.67 9.69
CA CYS A 293 -37.07 -41.21 10.77
C CYS A 293 -37.32 -39.69 10.66
N PRO A 294 -38.58 -39.21 10.72
CA PRO A 294 -38.87 -37.77 10.76
C PRO A 294 -38.22 -37.01 11.92
N ALA A 295 -37.81 -37.73 12.97
CA ALA A 295 -37.16 -37.23 14.17
C ALA A 295 -35.63 -37.49 14.18
N VAL A 296 -35.00 -37.76 13.02
CA VAL A 296 -33.55 -37.93 12.91
C VAL A 296 -32.80 -36.69 13.41
N GLY A 297 -31.75 -36.89 14.21
CA GLY A 297 -30.99 -35.83 14.86
C GLY A 297 -31.66 -35.20 16.09
N THR A 298 -32.92 -35.52 16.38
CA THR A 298 -33.65 -34.98 17.56
C THR A 298 -33.57 -35.94 18.76
N SER A 299 -33.73 -35.38 19.97
CA SER A 299 -33.69 -36.13 21.23
C SER A 299 -35.08 -36.65 21.65
N PHE A 300 -35.14 -37.85 22.23
CA PHE A 300 -36.36 -38.52 22.68
C PHE A 300 -36.15 -39.26 24.02
N CYS A 301 -37.23 -39.47 24.78
CA CYS A 301 -37.19 -40.17 26.08
C CYS A 301 -37.31 -41.68 25.97
N LYS A 302 -37.02 -42.37 27.08
CA LYS A 302 -37.15 -43.82 27.24
C LYS A 302 -38.56 -44.37 26.97
N ALA A 303 -39.61 -43.57 27.19
CA ALA A 303 -40.99 -43.96 26.83
C ALA A 303 -41.25 -43.94 25.30
N CYS A 304 -40.62 -43.03 24.56
CA CYS A 304 -40.68 -43.01 23.10
C CYS A 304 -39.93 -44.17 22.44
N GLN A 305 -38.91 -44.72 23.11
CA GLN A 305 -38.00 -45.73 22.58
C GLN A 305 -38.73 -47.00 22.07
N PRO A 306 -39.58 -47.71 22.85
CA PRO A 306 -40.29 -48.90 22.35
C PRO A 306 -41.50 -48.59 21.46
N ILE A 307 -42.01 -47.35 21.45
CA ILE A 307 -43.26 -46.97 20.77
C ILE A 307 -42.97 -46.35 19.40
N ALA A 308 -42.33 -45.17 19.39
CA ALA A 308 -42.11 -44.36 18.19
C ALA A 308 -40.72 -44.58 17.55
N HIS A 309 -39.75 -45.10 18.32
CA HIS A 309 -38.37 -45.35 17.86
C HIS A 309 -37.98 -46.83 17.92
N ASN A 310 -38.96 -47.72 17.84
CA ASN A 310 -38.74 -49.17 17.91
C ASN A 310 -37.81 -49.62 16.77
N LYS A 311 -36.68 -50.25 17.11
CA LYS A 311 -35.61 -50.69 16.19
C LYS A 311 -34.92 -49.57 15.38
N HIS A 312 -35.13 -48.29 15.71
CA HIS A 312 -34.35 -47.21 15.10
C HIS A 312 -32.91 -47.23 15.60
N ALA A 313 -31.94 -46.84 14.77
CA ALA A 313 -30.62 -46.47 15.26
C ALA A 313 -30.75 -45.23 16.18
N TYR A 314 -30.15 -45.29 17.37
CA TYR A 314 -30.06 -44.18 18.32
C TYR A 314 -28.76 -44.28 19.14
N LYS A 315 -28.44 -43.21 19.87
CA LYS A 315 -27.33 -43.15 20.85
C LYS A 315 -27.76 -42.35 22.07
N SER A 316 -27.07 -42.45 23.20
CA SER A 316 -27.34 -41.55 24.33
C SER A 316 -26.89 -40.12 24.02
N GLN A 317 -27.50 -39.14 24.70
CA GLN A 317 -27.09 -37.73 24.61
C GLN A 317 -25.62 -37.56 25.04
N GLU A 318 -25.21 -38.24 26.11
CA GLU A 318 -23.84 -38.25 26.64
C GLU A 318 -22.82 -38.66 25.56
N GLU A 319 -22.99 -39.83 24.93
CA GLU A 319 -22.06 -40.28 23.90
C GLU A 319 -22.01 -39.33 22.68
N GLU A 320 -23.12 -38.64 22.38
CA GLU A 320 -23.19 -37.70 21.27
C GLU A 320 -22.48 -36.38 21.61
N MET A 321 -22.65 -35.86 22.83
CA MET A 321 -21.88 -34.73 23.36
C MET A 321 -20.38 -35.04 23.34
N ASP A 322 -20.00 -36.24 23.78
CA ASP A 322 -18.62 -36.71 23.82
C ASP A 322 -17.98 -36.78 22.42
N ARG A 323 -18.75 -37.19 21.40
CA ARG A 323 -18.33 -37.16 19.99
C ARG A 323 -18.24 -35.74 19.45
N ASN A 324 -19.23 -34.90 19.72
CA ASN A 324 -19.25 -33.50 19.29
C ASN A 324 -18.05 -32.75 19.88
N HIS A 325 -17.75 -32.93 21.17
CA HIS A 325 -16.56 -32.36 21.82
C HIS A 325 -15.26 -32.80 21.14
N LYS A 326 -15.11 -34.10 20.83
CA LYS A 326 -13.92 -34.64 20.13
C LYS A 326 -13.79 -34.09 18.71
N VAL A 327 -14.90 -33.97 17.97
CA VAL A 327 -14.94 -33.42 16.60
C VAL A 327 -14.62 -31.93 16.61
N LEU A 328 -15.26 -31.13 17.47
CA LEU A 328 -15.01 -29.69 17.60
C LEU A 328 -13.58 -29.40 18.06
N THR A 329 -13.05 -30.16 19.01
CA THR A 329 -11.64 -30.06 19.45
C THR A 329 -10.66 -30.33 18.32
N LYS A 330 -10.95 -31.31 17.45
CA LYS A 330 -10.13 -31.57 16.25
C LYS A 330 -10.23 -30.42 15.24
N LEU A 331 -11.46 -30.01 14.90
CA LEU A 331 -11.70 -28.92 13.96
C LEU A 331 -11.05 -27.61 14.41
N HIS A 332 -11.12 -27.27 15.71
CA HIS A 332 -10.45 -26.09 16.26
C HIS A 332 -8.93 -26.15 16.05
N LYS A 333 -8.29 -27.31 16.30
CA LYS A 333 -6.85 -27.49 16.06
C LYS A 333 -6.48 -27.37 14.57
N ASP A 334 -7.31 -27.89 13.69
CA ASP A 334 -7.08 -27.84 12.24
C ASP A 334 -7.34 -26.42 11.68
N LEU A 335 -8.35 -25.71 12.16
CA LEU A 335 -8.61 -24.30 11.84
C LEU A 335 -7.47 -23.39 12.32
N LYS A 336 -6.98 -23.56 13.55
CA LYS A 336 -5.85 -22.79 14.08
C LYS A 336 -4.56 -22.96 13.26
N ARG A 337 -4.33 -24.15 12.69
CA ARG A 337 -3.24 -24.40 11.74
C ARG A 337 -3.46 -23.71 10.40
N ALA A 338 -4.69 -23.75 9.88
CA ALA A 338 -5.04 -23.10 8.62
C ALA A 338 -4.94 -21.56 8.72
N GLU A 339 -5.37 -20.99 9.85
CA GLU A 339 -5.19 -19.58 10.19
C GLU A 339 -3.70 -19.20 10.23
N ALA A 340 -2.88 -19.91 11.00
CA ALA A 340 -1.44 -19.65 11.08
C ALA A 340 -0.75 -19.72 9.71
N PHE A 341 -1.12 -20.69 8.87
CA PHE A 341 -0.63 -20.79 7.49
C PHE A 341 -1.06 -19.60 6.62
N ALA A 342 -2.35 -19.22 6.68
CA ALA A 342 -2.86 -18.08 5.91
C ALA A 342 -2.21 -16.76 6.34
N THR A 343 -2.01 -16.53 7.64
CA THR A 343 -1.32 -15.37 8.18
C THR A 343 0.14 -15.31 7.73
N SER A 344 0.88 -16.43 7.80
CA SER A 344 2.25 -16.51 7.28
C SER A 344 2.32 -16.19 5.77
N LYS A 345 1.36 -16.65 4.97
CA LYS A 345 1.30 -16.33 3.54
C LYS A 345 0.91 -14.87 3.25
N LEU A 346 0.14 -14.23 4.13
CA LEU A 346 -0.12 -12.80 4.06
C LEU A 346 1.15 -11.98 4.36
N GLU A 347 1.93 -12.36 5.39
CA GLU A 347 3.21 -11.72 5.70
C GLU A 347 4.24 -11.86 4.58
N GLU A 348 4.36 -13.05 3.97
CA GLU A 348 5.17 -13.25 2.76
C GLU A 348 4.76 -12.30 1.63
N ALA A 349 3.45 -12.19 1.37
CA ALA A 349 2.93 -11.29 0.33
C ALA A 349 3.21 -9.80 0.63
N MET A 350 3.07 -9.36 1.88
CA MET A 350 3.39 -7.99 2.32
C MET A 350 4.89 -7.67 2.26
N ASN A 351 5.76 -8.67 2.40
CA ASN A 351 7.19 -8.51 2.20
C ASN A 351 7.54 -8.43 0.70
N CYS A 352 6.86 -9.20 -0.14
CA CYS A 352 6.96 -9.06 -1.60
C CYS A 352 6.47 -7.69 -2.08
N GLU A 353 5.34 -7.18 -1.57
CA GLU A 353 4.78 -5.86 -1.90
C GLU A 353 5.81 -4.74 -1.67
N ARG A 354 6.51 -4.76 -0.53
CA ARG A 354 7.60 -3.81 -0.22
C ARG A 354 8.75 -3.85 -1.22
N SER A 355 8.95 -4.95 -1.94
CA SER A 355 9.98 -5.03 -2.99
C SER A 355 9.58 -4.35 -4.30
N PHE A 356 8.30 -4.03 -4.49
CA PHE A 356 7.80 -3.22 -5.60
C PHE A 356 7.73 -1.71 -5.28
N ASP A 357 8.12 -1.28 -4.08
CA ASP A 357 8.19 0.14 -3.74
C ASP A 357 9.20 0.88 -4.64
N PRO A 358 8.87 2.04 -5.23
CA PRO A 358 9.81 2.83 -6.04
C PRO A 358 11.10 3.25 -5.31
N SER A 359 11.06 3.24 -3.97
CA SER A 359 12.15 3.54 -3.03
C SER A 359 12.94 2.29 -2.62
N ASN A 360 12.61 1.10 -3.13
CA ASN A 360 13.38 -0.13 -2.88
C ASN A 360 14.84 0.07 -3.29
N GLN A 361 15.76 -0.17 -2.36
CA GLN A 361 17.20 -0.06 -2.55
C GLN A 361 17.69 -0.81 -3.79
N CYS A 362 17.22 -2.04 -4.05
CA CYS A 362 17.65 -2.81 -5.23
C CYS A 362 17.24 -2.16 -6.56
N LEU A 363 16.10 -1.46 -6.60
CA LEU A 363 15.65 -0.71 -7.78
C LEU A 363 16.45 0.60 -7.93
N LEU A 364 16.79 1.26 -6.83
CA LEU A 364 17.64 2.44 -6.82
C LEU A 364 19.07 2.11 -7.26
N ASP A 365 19.65 1.01 -6.75
CA ASP A 365 20.98 0.53 -7.13
C ASP A 365 21.03 0.15 -8.61
N ALA A 366 19.99 -0.50 -9.14
CA ALA A 366 19.88 -0.78 -10.58
C ALA A 366 19.81 0.51 -11.42
N LYS A 367 19.01 1.51 -11.02
CA LYS A 367 18.97 2.82 -11.68
C LYS A 367 20.33 3.52 -11.65
N ASN A 368 20.98 3.55 -10.49
CA ASN A 368 22.31 4.13 -10.31
C ASN A 368 23.35 3.43 -11.20
N THR A 369 23.31 2.10 -11.29
CA THR A 369 24.21 1.31 -12.15
C THR A 369 24.07 1.69 -13.62
N VAL A 370 22.82 1.85 -14.11
CA VAL A 370 22.55 2.33 -15.47
C VAL A 370 23.07 3.76 -15.68
N THR A 371 22.82 4.66 -14.74
CA THR A 371 23.30 6.06 -14.80
C THR A 371 24.82 6.12 -14.87
N THR A 372 25.53 5.46 -13.94
CA THR A 372 27.00 5.43 -13.91
C THR A 372 27.60 4.90 -15.20
N TYR A 373 27.03 3.83 -15.78
CA TYR A 373 27.50 3.28 -17.05
C TYR A 373 27.45 4.28 -18.20
N PHE A 374 26.33 5.02 -18.35
CA PHE A 374 26.21 6.04 -19.39
C PHE A 374 27.03 7.30 -19.12
N ASP A 375 27.20 7.69 -17.86
CA ASP A 375 28.07 8.81 -17.49
C ASP A 375 29.56 8.50 -17.74
N ASP A 376 30.01 7.26 -17.47
CA ASP A 376 31.38 6.84 -17.78
C ASP A 376 31.63 6.74 -19.29
N LEU A 377 30.66 6.24 -20.08
CA LEU A 377 30.72 6.27 -21.54
C LEU A 377 30.85 7.71 -22.07
N LYS A 378 30.01 8.63 -21.57
CA LYS A 378 30.03 10.05 -21.93
C LYS A 378 31.38 10.69 -21.57
N LYS A 379 31.89 10.43 -20.37
CA LYS A 379 33.18 10.91 -19.88
C LYS A 379 34.35 10.36 -20.70
N GLY A 380 34.27 9.11 -21.15
CA GLY A 380 35.23 8.51 -22.07
C GLY A 380 35.24 9.20 -23.44
N ALA A 381 34.06 9.42 -24.04
CA ALA A 381 33.94 10.10 -25.33
C ALA A 381 34.44 11.55 -25.30
N LEU A 382 34.11 12.30 -24.25
CA LEU A 382 34.60 13.68 -24.06
C LEU A 382 36.13 13.71 -23.94
N LYS A 383 36.74 12.85 -23.09
CA LYS A 383 38.20 12.75 -22.99
C LYS A 383 38.90 12.43 -24.32
N LYS A 384 38.28 11.62 -25.18
CA LYS A 384 38.79 11.33 -26.53
C LYS A 384 38.73 12.57 -27.42
N MET A 385 37.64 13.33 -27.38
CA MET A 385 37.50 14.60 -28.10
C MET A 385 38.56 15.63 -27.64
N ASP A 386 38.71 15.82 -26.32
CA ASP A 386 39.69 16.75 -25.75
C ASP A 386 41.12 16.37 -26.18
N SER A 387 41.46 15.08 -26.09
CA SER A 387 42.76 14.55 -26.52
C SER A 387 43.01 14.72 -28.02
N PHE A 388 41.97 14.60 -28.87
CA PHE A 388 42.07 14.86 -30.30
C PHE A 388 42.34 16.34 -30.58
N TYR A 389 41.59 17.24 -29.93
CA TYR A 389 41.76 18.69 -30.05
C TYR A 389 43.17 19.12 -29.66
N GLU A 390 43.65 18.72 -28.47
CA GLU A 390 44.99 19.09 -27.99
C GLU A 390 46.11 18.53 -28.88
N ASN A 391 45.97 17.30 -29.41
CA ASN A 391 46.94 16.75 -30.35
C ASN A 391 46.98 17.51 -31.69
N LYS A 392 45.81 17.91 -32.22
CA LYS A 392 45.72 18.73 -33.44
C LYS A 392 46.31 20.12 -33.22
N LYS A 393 45.94 20.78 -32.11
CA LYS A 393 46.46 22.08 -31.71
C LYS A 393 47.98 22.05 -31.54
N LYS A 394 48.52 21.09 -30.80
CA LYS A 394 49.97 20.91 -30.61
C LYS A 394 50.74 20.68 -31.92
N LYS A 395 50.13 20.04 -32.92
CA LYS A 395 50.72 19.91 -34.27
C LYS A 395 50.75 21.26 -34.99
N PHE A 396 49.64 21.99 -34.97
CA PHE A 396 49.52 23.34 -35.54
C PHE A 396 50.50 24.32 -34.89
N ASP A 397 50.56 24.38 -33.55
CA ASP A 397 51.48 25.25 -32.80
C ASP A 397 52.94 24.98 -33.17
N LYS A 398 53.32 23.69 -33.33
CA LYS A 398 54.67 23.30 -33.75
C LYS A 398 54.98 23.71 -35.20
N GLU A 399 54.01 23.61 -36.11
CA GLU A 399 54.17 24.04 -37.50
C GLU A 399 54.26 25.58 -37.58
N MET A 400 53.44 26.30 -36.82
CA MET A 400 53.49 27.77 -36.70
C MET A 400 54.86 28.23 -36.19
N SER A 401 55.32 27.73 -35.04
CA SER A 401 56.63 28.11 -34.50
C SER A 401 57.79 27.72 -35.41
N SER A 402 57.66 26.68 -36.25
CA SER A 402 58.67 26.38 -37.27
C SER A 402 58.72 27.49 -38.33
N ILE A 403 57.58 27.98 -38.81
CA ILE A 403 57.52 29.08 -39.78
C ILE A 403 57.99 30.40 -39.17
N GLU A 404 57.65 30.69 -37.92
CA GLU A 404 58.12 31.89 -37.21
C GLU A 404 59.67 31.91 -37.12
N ASN A 405 60.30 30.80 -36.76
CA ASN A 405 61.75 30.68 -36.70
C ASN A 405 62.41 30.89 -38.07
N ASP A 406 61.85 30.29 -39.13
CA ASP A 406 62.37 30.47 -40.48
C ASP A 406 62.18 31.92 -40.97
N LEU A 407 61.05 32.57 -40.66
CA LEU A 407 60.82 33.98 -40.95
C LEU A 407 61.86 34.88 -40.28
N ILE A 408 62.20 34.62 -39.02
CA ILE A 408 63.28 35.34 -38.31
C ILE A 408 64.61 35.16 -39.08
N ALA A 409 65.03 33.93 -39.35
CA ALA A 409 66.29 33.65 -40.05
C ALA A 409 66.37 34.28 -41.46
N ILE A 410 65.25 34.33 -42.18
CA ILE A 410 65.12 35.00 -43.48
C ILE A 410 65.23 36.52 -43.33
N THR A 411 64.54 37.13 -42.35
CA THR A 411 64.58 38.59 -42.15
C THR A 411 65.97 39.09 -41.74
N GLU A 412 66.67 38.36 -40.87
CA GLU A 412 68.08 38.63 -40.53
C GLU A 412 68.98 38.53 -41.75
N THR A 413 68.88 37.43 -42.50
CA THR A 413 69.73 37.18 -43.68
C THR A 413 69.45 38.19 -44.80
N LYS A 414 68.18 38.61 -44.97
CA LYS A 414 67.80 39.70 -45.88
C LYS A 414 68.46 41.02 -45.47
N HIS A 415 68.40 41.38 -44.18
CA HIS A 415 69.02 42.59 -43.67
C HIS A 415 70.55 42.60 -43.85
N ASP A 416 71.21 41.45 -43.62
CA ASP A 416 72.64 41.28 -43.90
C ASP A 416 72.97 41.51 -45.39
N VAL A 417 72.15 40.97 -46.30
CA VAL A 417 72.29 41.19 -47.75
C VAL A 417 72.07 42.66 -48.13
N GLU A 418 71.03 43.32 -47.60
CA GLU A 418 70.77 44.75 -47.83
C GLU A 418 71.93 45.64 -47.34
N LYS A 419 72.59 45.26 -46.25
CA LYS A 419 73.78 45.93 -45.71
C LYS A 419 75.02 45.66 -46.59
N ALA A 420 75.21 44.43 -47.05
CA ALA A 420 76.31 44.03 -47.92
C ALA A 420 76.26 44.73 -49.29
N LEU A 421 75.08 44.86 -49.89
CA LEU A 421 74.87 45.54 -51.18
C LEU A 421 75.29 47.03 -51.15
N LYS A 422 75.24 47.68 -49.98
CA LYS A 422 75.68 49.06 -49.79
C LYS A 422 77.21 49.21 -49.64
N ASN A 423 77.96 48.11 -49.53
CA ASN A 423 79.41 48.12 -49.28
C ASN A 423 80.20 47.44 -50.43
N LYS A 424 80.70 48.25 -51.37
CA LYS A 424 81.46 47.79 -52.54
C LYS A 424 82.68 46.92 -52.21
N LYS A 425 83.36 47.15 -51.07
CA LYS A 425 84.52 46.33 -50.67
C LYS A 425 84.09 44.94 -50.20
N PHE A 426 83.01 44.85 -49.43
CA PHE A 426 82.46 43.57 -48.99
C PHE A 426 82.01 42.70 -50.17
N LEU A 427 81.43 43.31 -51.21
CA LEU A 427 81.02 42.61 -52.43
C LEU A 427 82.19 41.93 -53.17
N TYR A 428 83.36 42.57 -53.19
CA TYR A 428 84.57 42.04 -53.82
C TYR A 428 85.27 40.98 -52.96
N ASP A 429 85.50 41.27 -51.67
CA ASP A 429 86.33 40.42 -50.80
C ASP A 429 85.57 39.24 -50.17
N ASN A 430 84.29 39.40 -49.80
CA ASN A 430 83.63 38.55 -48.80
C ASN A 430 82.19 38.08 -49.14
N SER A 431 81.70 38.33 -50.35
CA SER A 431 80.30 38.07 -50.72
C SER A 431 79.90 36.58 -50.75
N LYS A 432 80.78 35.67 -51.16
CA LYS A 432 80.45 34.25 -51.43
C LYS A 432 79.74 33.53 -50.28
N LYS A 433 80.18 33.74 -49.02
CA LYS A 433 79.58 33.08 -47.85
C LYS A 433 78.16 33.57 -47.57
N LEU A 434 77.90 34.86 -47.78
CA LEU A 434 76.58 35.46 -47.58
C LEU A 434 75.60 35.05 -48.69
N ILE A 435 76.08 34.94 -49.94
CA ILE A 435 75.30 34.43 -51.07
C ILE A 435 74.82 33.01 -50.77
N GLY A 436 75.71 32.10 -50.37
CA GLY A 436 75.32 30.72 -50.02
C GLY A 436 74.28 30.65 -48.90
N LYS A 437 74.45 31.44 -47.81
CA LYS A 437 73.44 31.54 -46.73
C LYS A 437 72.09 32.04 -47.25
N ALA A 438 72.09 33.04 -48.13
CA ALA A 438 70.86 33.61 -48.68
C ALA A 438 70.16 32.65 -49.66
N GLU A 439 70.91 31.87 -50.45
CA GLU A 439 70.38 30.84 -51.34
C GLU A 439 69.77 29.67 -50.54
N GLU A 440 70.43 29.23 -49.47
CA GLU A 440 69.93 28.21 -48.55
C GLU A 440 68.60 28.63 -47.91
N GLN A 441 68.55 29.82 -47.29
CA GLN A 441 67.34 30.38 -46.67
C GLN A 441 66.21 30.59 -47.68
N ARG A 442 66.52 30.98 -48.92
CA ARG A 442 65.54 31.08 -50.01
C ARG A 442 64.98 29.71 -50.41
N SER A 443 65.81 28.67 -50.43
CA SER A 443 65.40 27.31 -50.78
C SER A 443 64.40 26.71 -49.78
N VAL A 444 64.62 26.94 -48.48
CA VAL A 444 63.75 26.46 -47.37
C VAL A 444 62.29 26.91 -47.52
N VAL A 445 62.04 28.11 -48.07
CA VAL A 445 60.68 28.63 -48.30
C VAL A 445 60.05 28.05 -49.57
N VAL A 446 60.80 28.00 -50.66
CA VAL A 446 60.28 27.67 -51.99
C VAL A 446 59.84 26.20 -52.09
N GLY A 447 60.39 25.31 -51.26
CA GLY A 447 60.00 23.90 -51.19
C GLY A 447 58.94 23.53 -50.14
N ARG A 448 58.26 24.50 -49.50
CA ARG A 448 57.42 24.26 -48.32
C ARG A 448 55.92 24.31 -48.60
N ASP A 449 55.33 23.14 -48.88
CA ASP A 449 53.87 22.95 -48.90
C ASP A 449 53.30 22.94 -47.45
N ALA A 450 52.98 24.11 -46.92
CA ALA A 450 52.31 24.27 -45.63
C ALA A 450 50.80 24.51 -45.83
N ASP A 451 50.00 23.44 -45.78
CA ASP A 451 48.53 23.50 -45.94
C ASP A 451 47.81 23.73 -44.60
N PHE A 452 47.65 25.00 -44.23
CA PHE A 452 46.89 25.41 -43.05
C PHE A 452 45.38 25.38 -43.28
N THR A 453 44.82 24.17 -43.33
CA THR A 453 43.37 23.97 -43.32
C THR A 453 42.76 24.37 -41.96
N ALA A 454 41.57 24.99 -42.01
CA ALA A 454 40.83 25.36 -40.81
C ALA A 454 40.45 24.13 -39.96
N PHE A 455 40.42 24.29 -38.63
CA PHE A 455 40.15 23.17 -37.72
C PHE A 455 38.75 22.58 -37.96
N SER A 456 38.73 21.29 -38.29
CA SER A 456 37.51 20.48 -38.43
C SER A 456 37.37 19.55 -37.22
N PHE A 457 36.19 19.56 -36.59
CA PHE A 457 35.86 18.58 -35.55
C PHE A 457 35.61 17.21 -36.18
N PRO A 458 36.10 16.12 -35.57
CA PRO A 458 35.77 14.78 -36.01
C PRO A 458 34.30 14.47 -35.70
N SER A 459 33.69 13.62 -36.53
CA SER A 459 32.33 13.12 -36.31
C SER A 459 32.24 12.26 -35.05
N LEU A 460 31.03 12.13 -34.50
CA LEU A 460 30.77 11.26 -33.34
C LEU A 460 31.23 9.80 -33.58
N TYR A 461 31.13 9.33 -34.84
CA TYR A 461 31.59 8.01 -35.25
C TYR A 461 33.13 7.88 -35.16
N GLU A 462 33.87 8.89 -35.62
CA GLU A 462 35.35 8.91 -35.57
C GLU A 462 35.92 9.04 -34.14
N ILE A 463 35.10 9.50 -33.18
CA ILE A 463 35.48 9.60 -31.75
C ILE A 463 35.22 8.27 -31.01
N ILE A 464 34.17 7.54 -31.41
CA ILE A 464 33.72 6.32 -30.72
C ILE A 464 34.37 5.06 -31.30
N CYS A 465 34.57 4.98 -32.62
CA CYS A 465 35.13 3.80 -33.29
C CYS A 465 36.66 3.89 -33.44
N GLU A 466 37.39 2.99 -32.80
CA GLU A 466 38.86 2.87 -32.91
C GLU A 466 39.34 2.09 -34.14
N ASP A 467 38.44 1.45 -34.89
CA ASP A 467 38.81 0.55 -35.98
C ASP A 467 38.32 1.04 -37.35
N LYS A 468 39.25 1.48 -38.21
CA LYS A 468 38.97 1.90 -39.59
C LYS A 468 38.77 0.73 -40.56
N ASN A 469 38.85 -0.53 -40.09
CA ASN A 469 38.80 -1.73 -40.94
C ASN A 469 37.53 -2.58 -40.83
N GLN A 470 36.43 -2.07 -40.27
CA GLN A 470 35.11 -2.69 -40.45
C GLN A 470 34.07 -1.67 -40.92
N VAL A 471 33.85 -1.66 -42.24
CA VAL A 471 32.64 -1.09 -42.85
C VAL A 471 31.58 -2.18 -42.91
N PRO A 472 30.49 -2.11 -42.13
CA PRO A 472 29.31 -2.93 -42.39
C PRO A 472 28.61 -2.33 -43.61
N LYS A 473 28.88 -2.88 -44.79
CA LYS A 473 27.90 -2.80 -45.87
C LYS A 473 26.68 -3.60 -45.43
N THR A 474 25.50 -3.03 -45.69
CA THR A 474 24.15 -3.48 -45.33
C THR A 474 23.67 -3.14 -43.91
N THR A 475 22.47 -2.59 -43.89
CA THR A 475 21.59 -2.40 -42.72
C THR A 475 21.03 -3.75 -42.27
N PRO A 476 21.16 -4.13 -40.99
CA PRO A 476 20.33 -5.17 -40.38
C PRO A 476 19.19 -4.54 -39.58
N ALA A 477 18.00 -5.16 -39.64
CA ALA A 477 16.87 -4.83 -38.78
C ALA A 477 17.18 -5.15 -37.30
N PRO A 478 16.50 -4.51 -36.32
CA PRO A 478 16.82 -4.69 -34.90
C PRO A 478 16.51 -6.12 -34.44
N SER A 479 17.52 -6.80 -33.90
CA SER A 479 17.39 -8.15 -33.35
C SER A 479 17.13 -8.13 -31.84
N ASN A 480 16.04 -8.77 -31.43
CA ASN A 480 15.70 -8.97 -30.02
C ASN A 480 16.66 -9.99 -29.37
N HIS A 481 17.69 -9.52 -28.67
CA HIS A 481 18.51 -10.36 -27.79
C HIS A 481 18.99 -9.64 -26.51
N PHE A 482 18.05 -9.34 -25.62
CA PHE A 482 18.32 -9.18 -24.19
C PHE A 482 17.28 -10.01 -23.40
N PHE A 483 17.76 -10.69 -22.34
CA PHE A 483 17.13 -11.77 -21.55
C PHE A 483 17.40 -13.21 -21.98
N LYS A 484 18.57 -13.72 -21.56
CA LYS A 484 18.78 -15.14 -21.29
C LYS A 484 19.66 -15.29 -20.03
N GLY A 485 19.03 -15.63 -18.90
CA GLY A 485 19.74 -15.84 -17.63
C GLY A 485 18.82 -15.71 -16.43
N LEU A 486 18.23 -16.84 -16.00
CA LEU A 486 17.74 -17.20 -14.66
C LEU A 486 16.54 -18.17 -14.73
N LEU A 487 16.77 -19.42 -15.14
CA LEU A 487 15.93 -20.57 -14.78
C LEU A 487 16.77 -21.85 -14.75
N THR A 488 17.28 -22.22 -13.56
CA THR A 488 17.91 -23.52 -13.30
C THR A 488 17.53 -24.05 -11.92
N SER A 489 16.40 -24.76 -11.82
CA SER A 489 16.14 -25.75 -10.76
C SER A 489 14.99 -26.71 -11.10
N SER A 490 15.40 -27.82 -11.73
CA SER A 490 14.87 -29.18 -11.64
C SER A 490 13.58 -29.47 -10.84
N ILE A 491 12.57 -30.05 -11.52
CA ILE A 491 11.58 -30.98 -10.92
C ILE A 491 11.43 -32.20 -11.88
N PRO A 492 11.23 -33.45 -11.39
CA PRO A 492 11.50 -34.67 -12.17
C PRO A 492 10.43 -35.05 -13.22
N ARG A 493 10.85 -35.82 -14.23
CA ARG A 493 9.94 -36.52 -15.15
C ARG A 493 9.44 -37.82 -14.53
N TYR A 494 8.14 -37.95 -14.32
CA TYR A 494 7.50 -39.26 -14.17
C TYR A 494 7.39 -39.93 -15.55
N LEU A 495 7.76 -41.22 -15.62
CA LEU A 495 7.67 -42.04 -16.83
C LEU A 495 6.21 -42.46 -17.08
N GLY A 496 5.71 -42.20 -18.28
CA GLY A 496 4.44 -42.74 -18.76
C GLY A 496 4.63 -44.15 -19.31
N GLU A 497 3.87 -45.10 -18.78
CA GLU A 497 3.88 -46.51 -19.21
C GLU A 497 3.40 -46.69 -20.66
N LYS A 498 3.97 -47.69 -21.35
CA LYS A 498 3.34 -48.32 -22.51
C LYS A 498 3.47 -49.85 -22.42
N LYS A 499 2.36 -50.47 -22.03
CA LYS A 499 1.84 -51.79 -22.44
C LYS A 499 2.81 -52.98 -22.51
N LYS A 500 2.52 -53.98 -21.69
CA LYS A 500 2.02 -55.26 -22.21
C LYS A 500 0.66 -55.55 -21.58
#